data_AF-A0A8T0Q0G5-F1
#
_entry.id   AF-A0A8T0Q0G5-F1
#
_cell.length_a   1.000
_cell.length_b   1.000
_cell.length_c   1.000
_cell.angle_alpha   90.00
_cell.angle_beta   90.00
_cell.angle_gamma   90.00
#
_symmetry.space_group_name_H-M   'P 1'
#
loop_
_entity.id
_entity.type
_entity.pdbx_description
1 polymer ?
#
loop_
_entity_poly.entity_id
_entity_poly.type
_entity_poly.pdbx_seq_one_letter_code
_entity_poly.pdbx_strand_id
1 'polypeptide(L)'
;MQTGSPFYYSVPEGMEQVVMYYKKRYKNTPTYITENGYAQASNSSMTAKDFTNDTQRIDYIHDYLTFLASAIRKGADVRGYFLWSLLDCFEWTSGYTLRLGLYHVDLKTLERTPKLSVEWFRNFLKGSLVVGTRPRKGHSQLKQYTAQ
;
A
#
# COMPACT_ATOMS: atom_id res chain seq x y z
N MET A 1 -3.71 -11.43 1.91
CA MET A 1 -4.58 -11.07 3.06
C MET A 1 -5.70 -10.14 2.57
N GLN A 2 -6.97 -10.35 2.94
CA GLN A 2 -8.06 -9.42 2.57
C GLN A 2 -7.91 -8.10 3.34
N THR A 3 -8.18 -6.96 2.69
CA THR A 3 -8.22 -5.65 3.37
C THR A 3 -9.61 -5.40 3.98
N GLY A 4 -9.90 -4.18 4.42
CA GLY A 4 -11.24 -3.80 4.87
C GLY A 4 -12.30 -3.79 3.77
N SER A 5 -11.91 -3.77 2.49
CA SER A 5 -12.82 -3.95 1.36
C SER A 5 -12.90 -5.42 0.97
N PRO A 6 -14.10 -5.97 0.71
CA PRO A 6 -14.24 -7.36 0.28
C PRO A 6 -13.59 -7.63 -1.09
N PHE A 7 -13.38 -6.59 -1.90
CA PHE A 7 -12.83 -6.69 -3.25
C PHE A 7 -11.31 -6.47 -3.31
N TYR A 8 -10.69 -5.94 -2.25
CA TYR A 8 -9.26 -5.63 -2.25
C TYR A 8 -8.48 -6.63 -1.41
N TYR A 9 -7.62 -7.39 -2.08
CA TYR A 9 -6.67 -8.31 -1.47
C TYR A 9 -5.26 -7.73 -1.53
N SER A 10 -4.54 -7.81 -0.42
CA SER A 10 -3.10 -7.55 -0.38
C SER A 10 -2.34 -8.75 -0.95
N VAL A 11 -1.71 -8.54 -2.12
CA VAL A 11 -0.89 -9.48 -2.88
C VAL A 11 0.38 -8.74 -3.35
N PRO A 12 1.29 -8.38 -2.44
CA PRO A 12 2.43 -7.51 -2.74
C PRO A 12 3.37 -8.10 -3.80
N GLU A 13 3.53 -9.42 -3.86
CA GLU A 13 4.31 -10.12 -4.90
C GLU A 13 3.75 -9.90 -6.32
N GLY A 14 2.45 -9.62 -6.43
CA GLY A 14 1.79 -9.30 -7.69
C GLY A 14 2.28 -8.00 -8.31
N MET A 15 2.75 -7.03 -7.49
CA MET A 15 3.30 -5.77 -7.99
C MET A 15 4.50 -6.00 -8.91
N GLU A 16 5.44 -6.84 -8.49
CA GLU A 16 6.60 -7.17 -9.32
C GLU A 16 6.18 -7.89 -10.61
N GLN A 17 5.29 -8.88 -10.50
CA GLN A 17 4.83 -9.67 -11.64
C GLN A 17 4.16 -8.79 -12.71
N VAL A 18 3.25 -7.90 -12.28
CA VAL A 18 2.54 -6.98 -13.17
C VAL A 18 3.51 -5.99 -13.81
N VAL A 19 4.39 -5.35 -13.05
CA VAL A 19 5.37 -4.40 -13.61
C VAL A 19 6.29 -5.08 -14.63
N MET A 20 6.78 -6.28 -14.33
CA MET A 20 7.63 -7.03 -15.25
C MET A 20 6.86 -7.49 -16.51
N TYR A 21 5.58 -7.82 -16.38
CA TYR A 21 4.70 -8.06 -17.52
C TYR A 21 4.58 -6.80 -18.39
N TYR A 22 4.29 -5.63 -17.80
CA TYR A 22 4.19 -4.36 -18.52
C TYR A 22 5.49 -4.03 -19.24
N LYS A 23 6.64 -4.18 -18.57
CA LYS A 23 7.96 -4.05 -19.18
C LYS A 23 8.09 -4.90 -20.45
N LYS A 24 7.77 -6.20 -20.37
CA LYS A 24 7.90 -7.11 -21.52
C LYS A 24 6.89 -6.75 -22.63
N ARG A 25 5.64 -6.48 -22.27
CA ARG A 25 4.52 -6.27 -23.20
C ARG A 25 4.60 -4.94 -23.94
N TYR A 26 5.14 -3.92 -23.29
CA TYR A 26 5.19 -2.53 -23.78
C TYR A 26 6.62 -2.01 -23.90
N LYS A 27 7.58 -2.88 -24.20
CA LYS A 27 8.97 -2.52 -24.55
C LYS A 27 9.64 -1.59 -23.53
N ASN A 28 9.42 -1.85 -22.25
CA ASN A 28 9.95 -1.09 -21.12
C ASN A 28 9.66 0.42 -21.19
N THR A 29 8.46 0.79 -21.67
CA THR A 29 8.01 2.18 -21.69
C THR A 29 8.02 2.75 -20.26
N PRO A 30 8.51 4.00 -20.06
CA PRO A 30 8.49 4.65 -18.77
C PRO A 30 7.11 4.61 -18.11
N THR A 31 7.05 4.05 -16.90
CA THR A 31 5.80 3.74 -16.20
C THR A 31 5.72 4.49 -14.87
N TYR A 32 4.51 4.90 -14.50
CA TYR A 32 4.18 5.45 -13.19
C TYR A 32 3.10 4.57 -12.56
N ILE A 33 3.27 4.22 -11.29
CA ILE A 33 2.21 3.60 -10.50
C ILE A 33 1.33 4.73 -9.97
N THR A 34 0.20 4.98 -10.64
CA THR A 34 -0.66 6.14 -10.37
C THR A 34 -1.47 5.99 -9.09
N GLU A 35 -1.82 4.76 -8.71
CA GLU A 35 -2.61 4.49 -7.50
C GLU A 35 -2.23 3.14 -6.91
N ASN A 36 -1.96 3.12 -5.61
CA ASN A 36 -1.85 1.92 -4.80
C ASN A 36 -2.12 2.27 -3.33
N GLY A 37 -2.94 1.48 -2.64
CA GLY A 37 -3.47 1.90 -1.34
C GLY A 37 -4.06 0.76 -0.51
N TYR A 38 -4.24 1.03 0.78
CA TYR A 38 -4.80 0.09 1.75
C TYR A 38 -6.16 0.57 2.26
N ALA A 39 -7.20 -0.22 1.99
CA ALA A 39 -8.54 0.03 2.52
C ALA A 39 -8.66 -0.47 3.95
N GLN A 40 -8.83 0.46 4.89
CA GLN A 40 -9.18 0.16 6.27
C GLN A 40 -10.70 0.25 6.42
N ALA A 41 -11.32 -0.79 6.98
CA ALA A 41 -12.75 -0.79 7.25
C ALA A 41 -13.09 0.19 8.38
N SER A 42 -14.25 0.83 8.27
CA SER A 42 -14.86 1.66 9.30
C SER A 42 -16.10 0.97 9.85
N ASN A 43 -16.36 1.10 11.14
CA ASN A 43 -17.66 0.78 11.74
C ASN A 43 -18.07 1.92 12.70
N SER A 44 -19.34 1.93 13.14
CA SER A 44 -19.92 3.00 13.94
C SER A 44 -19.32 3.17 15.34
N SER A 45 -18.56 2.17 15.82
CA SER A 45 -17.92 2.21 17.14
C SER A 45 -16.47 2.70 17.12
N MET A 46 -15.89 2.88 15.92
CA MET A 46 -14.50 3.32 15.78
C MET A 46 -14.34 4.82 16.06
N THR A 47 -13.25 5.14 16.73
CA THR A 47 -12.82 6.50 17.06
C THR A 47 -11.69 6.95 16.14
N ALA A 48 -11.36 8.25 16.16
CA ALA A 48 -10.18 8.78 15.46
C ALA A 48 -8.88 8.05 15.86
N LYS A 49 -8.77 7.60 17.11
CA LYS A 49 -7.62 6.83 17.60
C LYS A 49 -7.51 5.46 16.90
N ASP A 50 -8.63 4.83 16.59
CA ASP A 50 -8.65 3.54 15.90
C ASP A 50 -8.25 3.68 14.42
N PHE A 51 -8.59 4.81 13.79
CA PHE A 51 -8.15 5.10 12.42
C PHE A 51 -6.69 5.49 12.31
N THR A 52 -6.12 6.10 13.35
CA THR A 52 -4.74 6.59 13.34
C THR A 52 -3.71 5.51 13.67
N ASN A 53 -4.10 4.46 14.41
CA ASN A 53 -3.23 3.30 14.69
C ASN A 53 -3.22 2.27 13.53
N ASP A 54 -2.75 2.69 12.36
CA ASP A 54 -2.90 1.97 11.09
C ASP A 54 -1.67 1.15 10.65
N THR A 55 -1.14 0.33 11.55
CA THR A 55 0.07 -0.48 11.27
C THR A 55 -0.06 -1.41 10.07
N GLN A 56 -1.26 -1.92 9.78
CA GLN A 56 -1.53 -2.73 8.59
C GLN A 56 -1.34 -1.96 7.27
N ARG A 57 -1.65 -0.65 7.25
CA ARG A 57 -1.38 0.21 6.10
C ARG A 57 0.13 0.37 5.89
N ILE A 58 0.89 0.53 6.97
CA ILE A 58 2.37 0.57 6.92
C ILE A 58 2.92 -0.71 6.30
N ASP A 59 2.52 -1.86 6.82
CA ASP A 59 3.00 -3.16 6.33
C ASP A 59 2.64 -3.36 4.85
N TYR A 60 1.42 -2.97 4.44
CA TYR A 60 1.00 -2.98 3.04
C TYR A 60 1.93 -2.13 2.16
N ILE A 61 2.12 -0.86 2.48
CA ILE A 61 2.92 0.07 1.66
C ILE A 61 4.37 -0.41 1.59
N HIS A 62 4.93 -0.84 2.73
CA HIS A 62 6.29 -1.38 2.81
C HIS A 62 6.50 -2.56 1.85
N ASP A 63 5.59 -3.54 1.89
CA ASP A 63 5.73 -4.75 1.09
C ASP A 63 5.59 -4.47 -0.41
N TYR A 64 4.60 -3.66 -0.80
CA TYR A 64 4.42 -3.26 -2.21
C TYR A 64 5.62 -2.47 -2.75
N LEU A 65 6.17 -1.52 -1.98
CA LEU A 65 7.37 -0.79 -2.36
C LEU A 65 8.60 -1.70 -2.44
N THR A 66 8.69 -2.72 -1.59
CA THR A 66 9.77 -3.73 -1.63
C THR A 66 9.76 -4.50 -2.95
N PHE A 67 8.60 -4.98 -3.39
CA PHE A 67 8.45 -5.69 -4.66
C PHE A 67 8.57 -4.77 -5.87
N LEU A 68 8.09 -3.52 -5.77
CA LEU A 68 8.30 -2.53 -6.83
C LEU A 68 9.80 -2.22 -7.00
N ALA A 69 10.53 -2.04 -5.90
CA ALA A 69 11.97 -1.85 -5.93
C ALA A 69 12.71 -3.07 -6.51
N SER A 70 12.20 -4.28 -6.26
CA SER A 70 12.70 -5.51 -6.90
C SER A 70 12.51 -5.47 -8.42
N ALA A 71 11.34 -5.07 -8.92
CA ALA A 71 11.08 -4.91 -10.35
C ALA A 71 12.02 -3.88 -11.01
N ILE A 72 12.23 -2.73 -10.34
CA ILE A 72 13.14 -1.68 -10.79
C ILE A 72 14.57 -2.21 -10.87
N ARG A 73 15.05 -2.94 -9.85
CA ARG A 73 16.38 -3.59 -9.87
C ARG A 73 16.51 -4.63 -10.98
N LYS A 74 15.41 -5.27 -11.39
CA LYS A 74 15.34 -6.17 -12.57
C LYS A 74 15.20 -5.41 -13.90
N GLY A 75 15.38 -4.09 -13.88
CA GLY A 75 15.48 -3.23 -15.05
C GLY A 75 14.13 -2.74 -15.61
N ALA A 76 13.06 -2.75 -14.81
CA ALA A 76 11.83 -2.07 -15.19
C ALA A 76 11.99 -0.54 -15.09
N ASP A 77 11.55 0.18 -16.12
CA ASP A 77 11.53 1.63 -16.17
C ASP A 77 10.29 2.17 -15.42
N VAL A 78 10.40 2.28 -14.08
CA VAL A 78 9.37 2.92 -13.23
C VAL A 78 9.92 4.23 -12.68
N ARG A 79 9.17 5.30 -12.88
CA ARG A 79 9.61 6.68 -12.58
C ARG A 79 8.87 7.34 -11.42
N GLY A 80 7.76 6.76 -10.98
CA GLY A 80 7.06 7.26 -9.81
C GLY A 80 6.06 6.26 -9.25
N TYR A 81 5.72 6.49 -7.99
CA TYR A 81 4.71 5.77 -7.23
C TYR A 81 3.88 6.79 -6.46
N PHE A 82 2.57 6.76 -6.69
CA PHE A 82 1.61 7.63 -6.05
C PHE A 82 0.71 6.79 -5.15
N LEU A 83 0.74 7.11 -3.86
CA LEU A 83 -0.04 6.41 -2.86
C LEU A 83 -1.49 6.92 -2.89
N TRP A 84 -2.44 6.00 -3.00
CA TRP A 84 -3.85 6.30 -2.85
C TRP A 84 -4.27 6.06 -1.39
N SER A 85 -4.61 7.08 -0.63
CA SER A 85 -4.72 8.50 -0.98
C SER A 85 -4.12 9.40 0.10
N LEU A 86 -4.08 10.71 -0.16
CA LEU A 86 -3.63 11.66 0.86
C LEU A 86 -4.62 11.73 2.03
N LEU A 87 -5.91 11.91 1.74
CA LEU A 87 -6.96 12.13 2.73
C LEU A 87 -8.00 11.01 2.67
N ASP A 88 -8.58 10.65 3.81
CA ASP A 88 -9.82 9.88 3.80
C ASP A 88 -10.90 10.65 3.01
N CYS A 89 -11.47 10.00 2.01
CA CYS A 89 -12.42 10.60 1.08
C CYS A 89 -13.66 9.70 0.90
N PHE A 90 -14.54 10.11 -0.02
CA PHE A 90 -15.69 9.33 -0.42
C PHE A 90 -15.27 8.24 -1.42
N GLU A 91 -15.44 6.97 -1.04
CA GLU A 91 -14.99 5.81 -1.82
C GLU A 91 -16.15 5.18 -2.60
N TRP A 92 -16.70 5.97 -3.52
CA TRP A 92 -17.71 5.52 -4.50
C TRP A 92 -18.88 4.78 -3.86
N THR A 93 -19.12 3.53 -4.28
CA THR A 93 -20.20 2.68 -3.77
C THR A 93 -20.04 2.31 -2.29
N SER A 94 -18.83 2.42 -1.74
CA SER A 94 -18.57 2.19 -0.31
C SER A 94 -18.81 3.46 0.52
N GLY A 95 -19.00 4.62 -0.13
CA GLY A 95 -19.15 5.91 0.53
C GLY A 95 -18.06 6.16 1.56
N TYR A 96 -18.45 6.52 2.79
CA TYR A 96 -17.52 6.73 3.90
C TYR A 96 -17.40 5.50 4.82
N THR A 97 -17.54 4.28 4.32
CA THR A 97 -17.30 3.06 5.12
C THR A 97 -15.87 2.54 5.02
N LEU A 98 -15.09 3.06 4.07
CA LEU A 98 -13.67 2.75 3.91
C LEU A 98 -12.81 3.99 4.12
N ARG A 99 -11.59 3.75 4.62
CA ARG A 99 -10.58 4.79 4.88
C ARG A 99 -9.29 4.38 4.19
N LEU A 100 -8.95 5.02 3.07
CA LEU A 100 -7.72 4.74 2.31
C LEU A 100 -6.63 5.78 2.55
N GLY A 101 -6.99 6.96 3.08
CA GLY A 101 -6.09 8.09 3.21
C GLY A 101 -4.98 7.89 4.22
N LEU A 102 -3.86 8.60 4.03
CA LEU A 102 -2.83 8.75 5.06
C LEU A 102 -3.29 9.63 6.23
N TYR A 103 -4.18 10.60 5.96
CA TYR A 103 -4.79 11.44 6.99
C TYR A 103 -6.22 10.99 7.25
N HIS A 104 -6.54 10.83 8.53
CA HIS A 104 -7.91 10.71 8.98
C HIS A 104 -8.63 12.05 8.82
N VAL A 105 -9.87 12.02 8.32
CA VAL A 105 -10.73 13.20 8.24
C VAL A 105 -11.95 12.97 9.12
N ASP A 106 -12.15 13.83 10.12
CA ASP A 106 -13.41 13.88 10.86
C ASP A 106 -14.48 14.47 9.94
N LEU A 107 -15.54 13.71 9.63
CA LEU A 107 -16.53 14.13 8.64
C LEU A 107 -17.49 15.21 9.15
N LYS A 108 -17.52 15.47 10.47
CA LYS A 108 -18.33 16.54 11.07
C LYS A 108 -17.55 17.84 11.15
N THR A 109 -16.30 17.80 11.59
CA THR A 109 -15.47 18.99 11.82
C THR A 109 -14.53 19.30 10.66
N LEU A 110 -14.31 18.35 9.76
CA LEU A 110 -13.30 18.37 8.70
C LEU A 110 -11.87 18.50 9.23
N GLU A 111 -11.64 18.18 10.50
CA GLU A 111 -10.28 18.12 11.05
C GLU A 111 -9.48 16.98 10.40
N ARG A 112 -8.19 17.21 10.13
CA ARG A 112 -7.29 16.22 9.56
C ARG A 112 -6.28 15.77 10.60
N THR A 113 -6.29 14.49 10.93
CA THR A 113 -5.34 13.89 11.87
C THR A 113 -4.39 12.94 11.13
N PRO A 114 -3.06 13.12 11.22
CA PRO A 114 -2.12 12.20 10.58
C PRO A 114 -2.22 10.81 11.22
N LYS A 115 -2.26 9.77 10.39
CA LYS A 115 -2.17 8.38 10.86
C LYS A 115 -0.69 7.99 11.05
N LEU A 116 -0.41 6.86 11.71
CA LEU A 116 0.97 6.38 11.89
C LEU A 116 1.70 6.18 10.55
N SER A 117 0.95 5.79 9.50
CA SER A 117 1.49 5.67 8.14
C SER A 117 2.06 6.98 7.56
N VAL A 118 1.59 8.16 7.98
CA VAL A 118 2.16 9.44 7.54
C VAL A 118 3.61 9.56 7.99
N GLU A 119 3.85 9.31 9.28
CA GLU A 119 5.18 9.43 9.87
C GLU A 119 6.14 8.38 9.26
N TRP A 120 5.65 7.15 9.10
CA TRP A 120 6.42 6.10 8.44
C TRP A 120 6.76 6.46 7.00
N PHE A 121 5.80 6.92 6.20
CA PHE A 121 6.00 7.26 4.79
C PHE A 121 6.93 8.46 4.63
N ARG A 122 6.82 9.46 5.52
CA ARG A 122 7.75 10.59 5.58
C ARG A 122 9.19 10.14 5.84
N ASN A 123 9.39 9.22 6.79
CA ASN A 123 10.73 8.70 7.11
C ASN A 123 11.28 7.81 5.99
N PHE A 124 10.42 7.04 5.32
CA PHE A 124 10.77 6.31 4.10
C PHE A 124 11.28 7.25 3.01
N LEU A 125 10.54 8.32 2.70
CA LEU A 125 10.91 9.30 1.66
C LEU A 125 12.22 10.03 1.97
N LYS A 126 12.51 10.29 3.26
CA LYS A 126 13.76 10.89 3.72
C LYS A 126 14.95 9.92 3.74
N GLY A 127 14.72 8.63 3.47
CA GLY A 127 15.74 7.58 3.62
C GLY A 127 16.20 7.38 5.08
N SER A 128 15.42 7.85 6.06
CA SER A 128 15.78 7.82 7.49
C SER A 128 15.31 6.56 8.22
N LEU A 129 14.69 5.61 7.50
CA LEU A 129 14.38 4.31 8.07
C LEU A 129 15.67 3.53 8.29
N VAL A 130 16.05 3.36 9.56
CA VAL A 130 17.12 2.43 9.94
C VAL A 130 16.74 1.06 9.40
N VAL A 131 17.63 0.45 8.62
CA VAL A 131 17.49 -0.93 8.10
C VAL A 131 17.62 -1.90 9.28
N GLY A 132 16.64 -1.89 10.17
CA GLY A 132 16.41 -2.91 11.17
C GLY A 132 15.43 -3.91 10.57
N THR A 133 15.93 -5.11 10.30
CA THR A 133 15.14 -6.26 9.85
C THR A 133 13.90 -6.44 10.74
N ARG A 134 12.73 -5.92 10.32
CA ARG A 134 11.47 -6.39 10.87
C ARG A 134 11.35 -7.87 10.47
N PRO A 135 11.18 -8.80 11.42
CA PRO A 135 10.98 -10.20 11.08
C PRO A 135 9.76 -10.31 10.16
N ARG A 136 9.93 -10.86 8.96
CA ARG A 136 8.79 -11.23 8.11
C ARG A 136 7.90 -12.17 8.91
N LYS A 137 6.64 -11.82 9.14
CA LYS A 137 5.64 -12.80 9.58
C LYS A 137 5.50 -13.81 8.44
N GLY A 138 6.03 -15.01 8.67
CA GLY A 138 6.16 -16.06 7.67
C GLY A 138 4.85 -16.34 6.97
N HIS A 139 4.85 -16.17 5.65
CA HIS A 139 3.89 -16.83 4.77
C HIS A 139 4.61 -18.06 4.23
N SER A 140 4.27 -19.22 4.79
CA SER A 140 4.74 -20.51 4.34
C SER A 140 4.05 -20.90 3.04
N GLN A 141 4.78 -21.71 2.25
CA GLN A 141 4.43 -22.36 0.98
C GLN A 141 4.72 -21.57 -0.31
N LEU A 142 6.02 -21.38 -0.56
CA LEU A 142 6.54 -21.52 -1.93
C LEU A 142 6.46 -23.00 -2.33
N LYS A 143 5.42 -23.39 -3.08
CA LYS A 143 5.50 -24.61 -3.89
C LYS A 143 6.41 -24.31 -5.07
N GLN A 144 7.58 -24.95 -5.07
CA GLN A 144 8.46 -25.03 -6.23
C GLN A 144 7.69 -25.71 -7.36
N TYR A 145 7.46 -24.99 -8.46
CA TYR A 145 7.11 -25.61 -9.72
C TYR A 145 8.41 -25.93 -10.46
N THR A 146 8.88 -27.17 -10.33
CA THR A 146 9.84 -27.77 -11.27
C THR A 146 9.11 -28.14 -12.54
N ALA A 147 9.55 -27.59 -13.67
CA ALA A 147 9.17 -28.08 -14.98
C ALA A 147 9.93 -29.39 -15.25
N GLN A 148 9.18 -30.44 -15.58
CA GLN A 148 9.67 -31.56 -16.41
C GLN A 148 9.32 -31.26 -17.86
#